data_AF-L1KKX4-F1
#
_entry.id   AF-L1KKX4-F1
#
_cell.length_a   1.000
_cell.length_b   1.000
_cell.length_c   1.000
_cell.angle_alpha   90.00
_cell.angle_beta   90.00
_cell.angle_gamma   90.00
#
_symmetry.space_group_name_H-M   'P 1'
#
loop_
_entity.id
_entity.type
_entity.pdbx_description
1 polymer ?
#
loop_
_entity_poly.entity_id
_entity_poly.type
_entity_poly.pdbx_seq_one_letter_code
_entity_poly.pdbx_strand_id
1 'polypeptide(L)'
;MTEAAALPGQPRGGVLSGAATARAVNVLAPNASVMTLDGTNTWIVSEPDSELAVVIDPGPLDEAHLRNVVDTAEEAGKRIALTLLTHGHPDHAEGAARFAELTSTKVRALDPALRLGDEGLGAGDVISVGGLELRVVPTPGHTADSLCFHLPADRAVLTGDTVLGRGTTVVAHPDGRLGDYLDSLRRLRSLTVDDGVHTVLPGHGPVLDDAQGAVEFYLAHRAHRLAQVETAVENGHRTPAEVVAHVYADVDRSLWPAAELSVRAQMEYLTEHGLI
;
A
#
# COMPACT_ATOMS: atom_id res chain seq x y z
N MET A 1 3.82 22.59 -2.02
CA MET A 1 4.10 21.66 -0.90
C MET A 1 3.98 22.43 0.40
N THR A 2 2.79 22.53 0.97
CA THR A 2 2.63 22.81 2.40
C THR A 2 3.18 21.59 3.14
N GLU A 3 3.94 21.80 4.23
CA GLU A 3 4.53 20.71 5.02
C GLU A 3 3.44 19.72 5.42
N ALA A 4 3.31 18.63 4.67
CA ALA A 4 2.71 17.42 5.18
C ALA A 4 3.55 17.08 6.40
N ALA A 5 2.99 17.23 7.60
CA ALA A 5 3.63 16.89 8.85
C ALA A 5 4.37 15.56 8.62
N ALA A 6 5.70 15.58 8.79
CA ALA A 6 6.52 14.42 8.50
C ALA A 6 5.92 13.23 9.27
N LEU A 7 5.74 12.10 8.58
CA LEU A 7 5.25 10.89 9.25
C LEU A 7 6.15 10.64 10.46
N PRO A 8 5.60 10.47 11.67
CA PRO A 8 6.38 10.02 12.80
C PRO A 8 7.01 8.66 12.44
N GLY A 9 8.27 8.47 12.83
CA GLY A 9 8.97 7.20 12.60
C GLY A 9 10.27 7.23 11.81
N GLN A 10 10.97 8.38 11.76
CA GLN A 10 12.31 8.55 11.18
C GLN A 10 12.55 7.64 9.94
N PRO A 11 12.09 8.04 8.75
CA PRO A 11 12.28 7.23 7.55
C PRO A 11 13.75 6.81 7.42
N ARG A 12 14.00 5.53 7.08
CA ARG A 12 15.37 5.06 6.81
C ARG A 12 15.92 5.78 5.59
N GLY A 13 16.67 6.85 5.81
CA GLY A 13 17.32 7.59 4.73
C GLY A 13 16.34 8.08 3.64
N GLY A 14 16.83 8.13 2.39
CA GLY A 14 16.00 8.36 1.20
C GLY A 14 15.37 7.06 0.70
N VAL A 15 14.62 7.13 -0.41
CA VAL A 15 14.07 5.92 -1.05
C VAL A 15 15.20 5.00 -1.48
N LEU A 16 15.13 3.74 -1.07
CA LEU A 16 16.16 2.73 -1.30
C LEU A 16 15.67 1.72 -2.33
N SER A 17 16.35 1.63 -3.48
CA SER A 17 16.49 0.33 -4.16
C SER A 17 17.60 -0.44 -3.42
N GLY A 18 17.33 -1.70 -3.06
CA GLY A 18 18.25 -2.55 -2.31
C GLY A 18 17.65 -3.15 -1.04
N ALA A 19 18.51 -3.69 -0.17
CA ALA A 19 18.08 -4.41 1.02
C ALA A 19 17.42 -3.49 2.05
N ALA A 20 16.17 -3.81 2.42
CA ALA A 20 15.42 -3.12 3.46
C ALA A 20 15.42 -3.91 4.78
N THR A 21 15.36 -5.23 4.70
CA THR A 21 15.43 -6.14 5.85
C THR A 21 16.30 -7.35 5.50
N ALA A 22 16.40 -8.33 6.41
CA ALA A 22 17.14 -9.56 6.12
C ALA A 22 16.53 -10.37 4.97
N ARG A 23 15.21 -10.24 4.75
CA ARG A 23 14.46 -11.01 3.75
C ARG A 23 13.85 -10.17 2.64
N ALA A 24 13.78 -8.85 2.77
CA ALA A 24 13.14 -7.97 1.79
C ALA A 24 14.14 -7.04 1.09
N VAL A 25 14.11 -7.07 -0.24
CA VAL A 25 14.86 -6.20 -1.14
C VAL A 25 13.88 -5.40 -1.99
N ASN A 26 14.08 -4.09 -2.06
CA ASN A 26 13.31 -3.19 -2.91
C ASN A 26 13.95 -3.06 -4.29
N VAL A 27 13.13 -3.06 -5.33
CA VAL A 27 13.48 -2.58 -6.66
C VAL A 27 12.48 -1.48 -7.03
N LEU A 28 12.94 -0.22 -7.04
CA LEU A 28 12.09 0.93 -7.35
C LEU A 28 11.79 1.03 -8.84
N ALA A 29 10.51 1.05 -9.20
CA ALA A 29 10.07 1.30 -10.57
C ALA A 29 10.30 2.76 -10.99
N PRO A 30 10.72 3.03 -12.25
CA PRO A 30 11.02 4.38 -12.73
C PRO A 30 9.75 5.18 -13.13
N ASN A 31 8.71 5.17 -12.29
CA ASN A 31 7.38 5.72 -12.56
C ASN A 31 6.97 6.83 -11.57
N ALA A 32 7.92 7.67 -11.14
CA ALA A 32 7.68 8.77 -10.19
C ALA A 32 6.54 9.71 -10.64
N SER A 33 5.66 10.07 -9.70
CA SER A 33 4.53 10.97 -9.94
C SER A 33 3.98 11.55 -8.62
N VAL A 34 2.92 12.36 -8.72
CA VAL A 34 2.20 12.86 -7.53
C VAL A 34 1.52 11.74 -6.74
N MET A 35 1.18 10.61 -7.37
CA MET A 35 0.52 9.47 -6.73
C MET A 35 1.53 8.43 -6.26
N THR A 36 2.49 8.09 -7.12
CA THR A 36 3.50 7.05 -6.89
C THR A 36 4.75 7.56 -6.16
N LEU A 37 4.80 8.84 -5.80
CA LEU A 37 5.93 9.48 -5.13
C LEU A 37 7.22 9.34 -5.97
N ASP A 38 8.22 8.67 -5.41
CA ASP A 38 9.51 8.40 -6.04
C ASP A 38 9.43 7.26 -7.08
N GLY A 39 8.34 6.49 -7.06
CA GLY A 39 8.11 5.28 -7.86
C GLY A 39 7.40 4.19 -7.06
N THR A 40 6.96 3.13 -7.72
CA THR A 40 6.41 1.93 -7.07
C THR A 40 7.52 1.06 -6.52
N ASN A 41 7.41 0.68 -5.25
CA ASN A 41 8.30 -0.24 -4.57
C ASN A 41 7.90 -1.68 -4.90
N THR A 42 8.59 -2.31 -5.85
CA THR A 42 8.51 -3.75 -6.05
C THR A 42 9.36 -4.45 -5.00
N TRP A 43 8.78 -5.42 -4.29
CA TRP A 43 9.48 -6.13 -3.20
C TRP A 43 9.82 -7.56 -3.61
N ILE A 44 11.10 -7.90 -3.54
CA ILE A 44 11.59 -9.27 -3.63
C ILE A 44 11.79 -9.78 -2.19
N VAL A 45 11.06 -10.82 -1.82
CA VAL A 45 11.12 -11.41 -0.48
C VAL A 45 11.56 -12.88 -0.52
N SER A 46 12.54 -13.25 0.31
CA SER A 46 13.09 -14.61 0.36
C SER A 46 13.78 -14.90 1.69
N GLU A 47 13.83 -16.17 2.09
CA GLU A 47 14.76 -16.59 3.15
C GLU A 47 16.22 -16.46 2.68
N PRO A 48 17.17 -16.05 3.53
CA PRO A 48 18.57 -15.86 3.14
C PRO A 48 19.19 -17.09 2.50
N ASP A 49 18.91 -18.28 3.04
CA ASP A 49 19.50 -19.56 2.59
C ASP A 49 18.68 -20.27 1.50
N SER A 50 17.56 -19.68 1.06
CA SER A 50 16.69 -20.29 0.05
C SER A 50 17.05 -19.86 -1.35
N GLU A 51 16.94 -20.75 -2.32
CA GLU A 51 17.04 -20.38 -3.75
C GLU A 51 15.74 -19.80 -4.30
N LEU A 52 14.66 -19.73 -3.50
CA LEU A 52 13.35 -19.26 -3.97
C LEU A 52 13.01 -17.88 -3.41
N ALA A 53 12.45 -17.04 -4.28
CA ALA A 53 11.91 -15.73 -3.91
C ALA A 53 10.45 -15.57 -4.33
N VAL A 54 9.74 -14.69 -3.63
CA VAL A 54 8.41 -14.21 -3.98
C VAL A 54 8.54 -12.74 -4.33
N VAL A 55 7.84 -12.30 -5.38
CA VAL A 55 7.73 -10.89 -5.74
C VAL A 55 6.36 -10.36 -5.33
N ILE A 56 6.32 -9.22 -4.67
CA ILE A 56 5.10 -8.49 -4.32
C ILE A 56 5.07 -7.22 -5.16
N ASP A 57 4.00 -7.06 -5.94
CA ASP A 57 3.76 -5.96 -6.89
C ASP A 57 4.90 -5.77 -7.91
N PRO A 58 4.88 -6.49 -9.05
CA PRO A 58 5.92 -6.38 -10.07
C PRO A 58 6.00 -4.99 -10.71
N GLY A 59 4.98 -4.15 -10.53
CA GLY A 59 5.01 -2.75 -10.92
C GLY A 59 4.24 -2.46 -12.21
N PRO A 60 4.46 -1.29 -12.83
CA PRO A 60 3.86 -0.95 -14.12
C PRO A 60 4.38 -1.87 -15.24
N LEU A 61 3.71 -1.84 -16.40
CA LEU A 61 4.22 -2.55 -17.59
C LEU A 61 5.43 -1.81 -18.20
N ASP A 62 6.56 -1.90 -17.51
CA ASP A 62 7.86 -1.39 -17.93
C ASP A 62 8.85 -2.56 -18.10
N GLU A 63 9.17 -2.89 -19.35
CA GLU A 63 10.04 -4.02 -19.70
C GLU A 63 11.46 -3.95 -19.10
N ALA A 64 11.98 -2.75 -18.81
CA ALA A 64 13.29 -2.58 -18.22
C ALA A 64 13.24 -2.82 -16.71
N HIS A 65 12.21 -2.29 -16.03
CA HIS A 65 11.94 -2.55 -14.62
C HIS A 65 11.68 -4.03 -14.35
N LEU A 66 10.80 -4.67 -15.12
CA LEU A 66 10.47 -6.08 -14.94
C LEU A 66 11.71 -6.97 -15.07
N ARG A 67 12.61 -6.69 -16.04
CA ARG A 67 13.90 -7.39 -16.15
C ARG A 67 14.80 -7.10 -14.96
N ASN A 68 14.90 -5.84 -14.53
CA ASN A 68 15.72 -5.45 -13.39
C ASN A 68 15.30 -6.18 -12.09
N VAL A 69 14.00 -6.43 -11.88
CA VAL A 69 13.51 -7.25 -10.77
C VAL A 69 14.01 -8.70 -10.88
N VAL A 70 13.98 -9.29 -12.08
CA VAL A 70 14.52 -10.65 -12.33
C VAL A 70 16.02 -10.67 -12.09
N ASP A 71 16.77 -9.76 -12.71
CA ASP A 71 18.23 -9.66 -12.61
C ASP A 71 18.66 -9.50 -11.15
N THR A 72 17.96 -8.65 -10.37
CA THR A 72 18.22 -8.46 -8.93
C THR A 72 18.03 -9.76 -8.15
N ALA A 73 17.01 -10.56 -8.46
CA ALA A 73 16.79 -11.85 -7.82
C ALA A 73 17.89 -12.86 -8.20
N GLU A 74 18.23 -12.95 -9.49
CA GLU A 74 19.23 -13.88 -10.02
C GLU A 74 20.65 -13.58 -9.50
N GLU A 75 21.04 -12.30 -9.42
CA GLU A 75 22.30 -11.85 -8.83
C GLU A 75 22.43 -12.24 -7.35
N ALA A 76 21.30 -12.31 -6.63
CA ALA A 76 21.24 -12.81 -5.26
C ALA A 76 21.13 -14.35 -5.16
N GLY A 77 21.26 -15.07 -6.28
CA GLY A 77 21.13 -16.52 -6.34
C GLY A 77 19.70 -17.03 -6.12
N LYS A 78 18.69 -16.19 -6.36
CA LYS A 78 17.27 -16.51 -6.17
C LYS A 78 16.59 -16.73 -7.51
N ARG A 79 15.65 -17.68 -7.53
CA ARG A 79 14.68 -17.89 -8.59
C ARG A 79 13.31 -17.47 -8.10
N ILE A 80 12.64 -16.61 -8.85
CA ILE A 80 11.28 -16.18 -8.52
C ILE A 80 10.34 -17.38 -8.70
N ALA A 81 9.61 -17.71 -7.64
CA ALA A 81 8.71 -18.85 -7.59
C ALA A 81 7.24 -18.43 -7.64
N LEU A 82 6.94 -17.19 -7.25
CA LEU A 82 5.57 -16.70 -7.10
C LEU A 82 5.52 -15.18 -7.18
N THR A 83 4.46 -14.66 -7.79
CA THR A 83 4.12 -13.23 -7.76
C THR A 83 2.82 -13.04 -6.98
N LEU A 84 2.80 -12.07 -6.08
CA LEU A 84 1.66 -11.66 -5.28
C LEU A 84 1.30 -10.20 -5.62
N LEU A 85 0.01 -9.88 -5.63
CA LEU A 85 -0.47 -8.50 -5.79
C LEU A 85 -1.12 -8.02 -4.50
N THR A 86 -0.78 -6.79 -4.09
CA THR A 86 -1.46 -6.08 -3.01
C THR A 86 -2.85 -5.63 -3.44
N HIS A 87 -2.99 -5.10 -4.66
CA HIS A 87 -4.25 -4.64 -5.25
C HIS A 87 -4.12 -4.40 -6.77
N GLY A 88 -5.24 -4.06 -7.41
CA GLY A 88 -5.35 -3.93 -8.86
C GLY A 88 -4.94 -2.62 -9.51
N HIS A 89 -4.36 -1.65 -8.79
CA HIS A 89 -3.94 -0.41 -9.45
C HIS A 89 -2.81 -0.67 -10.47
N PRO A 90 -2.80 0.05 -11.61
CA PRO A 90 -1.89 -0.27 -12.72
C PRO A 90 -0.42 -0.23 -12.34
N ASP A 91 -0.01 0.73 -11.52
CA ASP A 91 1.38 0.87 -11.12
C ASP A 91 1.87 -0.27 -10.21
N HIS A 92 0.98 -1.10 -9.66
CA HIS A 92 1.30 -2.34 -8.95
C HIS A 92 1.15 -3.59 -9.83
N ALA A 93 0.07 -3.65 -10.62
CA ALA A 93 -0.42 -4.89 -11.24
C ALA A 93 -0.28 -4.98 -12.76
N GLU A 94 -0.09 -3.86 -13.48
CA GLU A 94 -0.10 -3.85 -14.95
C GLU A 94 1.01 -4.73 -15.55
N GLY A 95 2.17 -4.77 -14.89
CA GLY A 95 3.30 -5.63 -15.29
C GLY A 95 3.12 -7.12 -14.98
N ALA A 96 2.11 -7.52 -14.21
CA ALA A 96 2.04 -8.86 -13.62
C ALA A 96 1.95 -9.99 -14.65
N ALA A 97 1.16 -9.81 -15.72
CA ALA A 97 1.03 -10.84 -16.74
C ALA A 97 2.34 -11.03 -17.50
N ARG A 98 2.99 -9.92 -17.84
CA ARG A 98 4.28 -9.95 -18.52
C ARG A 98 5.40 -10.51 -17.63
N PHE A 99 5.39 -10.17 -16.35
CA PHE A 99 6.34 -10.69 -15.37
C PHE A 99 6.19 -12.21 -15.16
N ALA A 100 4.95 -12.72 -15.17
CA ALA A 100 4.68 -14.15 -15.12
C ALA A 100 5.24 -14.90 -16.35
N GLU A 101 5.20 -14.31 -17.54
CA GLU A 101 5.85 -14.87 -18.74
C GLU A 101 7.38 -14.91 -18.59
N LEU A 102 7.98 -13.81 -18.13
CA LEU A 102 9.43 -13.71 -17.94
C LEU A 102 9.97 -14.75 -16.95
N THR A 103 9.22 -15.01 -15.88
CA THR A 103 9.64 -15.86 -14.76
C THR A 103 9.06 -17.27 -14.82
N SER A 104 8.10 -17.52 -15.71
CA SER A 104 7.29 -18.75 -15.75
C SER A 104 6.58 -19.04 -14.41
N THR A 105 6.09 -18.00 -13.73
CA THR A 105 5.42 -18.10 -12.42
C THR A 105 3.91 -17.87 -12.48
N LYS A 106 3.24 -18.13 -11.36
CA LYS A 106 1.82 -17.80 -11.15
C LYS A 106 1.69 -16.42 -10.50
N VAL A 107 0.53 -15.78 -10.71
CA VAL A 107 0.15 -14.53 -10.02
C VAL A 107 -1.04 -14.83 -9.13
N ARG A 108 -0.91 -14.54 -7.83
CA ARG A 108 -2.01 -14.62 -6.87
C ARG A 108 -2.42 -13.21 -6.46
N ALA A 109 -3.73 -12.98 -6.47
CA ALA A 109 -4.35 -11.71 -6.13
C ALA A 109 -5.70 -11.97 -5.44
N LEU A 110 -6.19 -10.98 -4.68
CA LEU A 110 -7.54 -11.05 -4.13
C LEU A 110 -8.58 -10.97 -5.26
N ASP A 111 -8.45 -10.03 -6.19
CA ASP A 111 -9.31 -9.95 -7.39
C ASP A 111 -9.07 -11.16 -8.33
N PRO A 112 -10.08 -12.01 -8.59
CA PRO A 112 -9.99 -13.08 -9.57
C PRO A 112 -9.54 -12.64 -10.97
N ALA A 113 -9.83 -11.41 -11.40
CA ALA A 113 -9.48 -10.89 -12.72
C ALA A 113 -7.97 -10.71 -12.91
N LEU A 114 -7.21 -10.57 -11.82
CA LEU A 114 -5.76 -10.34 -11.83
C LEU A 114 -4.94 -11.63 -11.63
N ARG A 115 -5.61 -12.76 -11.38
CA ARG A 115 -4.95 -14.04 -11.10
C ARG A 115 -4.44 -14.68 -12.39
N LEU A 116 -3.24 -15.25 -12.30
CA LEU A 116 -2.71 -16.15 -13.33
C LEU A 116 -2.42 -17.50 -12.69
N GLY A 117 -3.39 -18.41 -12.79
CA GLY A 117 -3.42 -19.69 -12.10
C GLY A 117 -4.74 -19.89 -11.35
N ASP A 118 -4.86 -21.01 -10.65
CA ASP A 118 -6.12 -21.41 -10.01
C ASP A 118 -6.23 -20.93 -8.54
N GLU A 119 -5.12 -20.48 -7.95
CA GLU A 119 -5.05 -20.06 -6.55
C GLU A 119 -5.17 -18.53 -6.41
N GLY A 120 -6.06 -18.08 -5.52
CA GLY A 120 -6.21 -16.68 -5.13
C GLY A 120 -5.53 -16.35 -3.81
N LEU A 121 -5.77 -15.13 -3.32
CA LEU A 121 -5.44 -14.71 -1.96
C LEU A 121 -6.72 -14.42 -1.17
N GLY A 122 -6.69 -14.72 0.13
CA GLY A 122 -7.79 -14.51 1.05
C GLY A 122 -7.34 -14.24 2.48
N ALA A 123 -8.31 -13.91 3.33
CA ALA A 123 -8.07 -13.61 4.73
C ALA A 123 -7.49 -14.80 5.49
N GLY A 124 -6.35 -14.61 6.16
CA GLY A 124 -5.73 -15.64 6.99
C GLY A 124 -4.89 -16.66 6.22
N ASP A 125 -4.75 -16.50 4.90
CA ASP A 125 -3.84 -17.32 4.11
C ASP A 125 -2.39 -17.13 4.58
N VAL A 126 -1.65 -18.23 4.56
CA VAL A 126 -0.22 -18.25 4.83
C VAL A 126 0.49 -18.75 3.58
N ILE A 127 1.27 -17.87 2.94
CA ILE A 127 2.07 -18.20 1.77
C ILE A 127 3.41 -18.72 2.26
N SER A 128 3.72 -19.96 1.88
CA SER A 128 4.97 -20.65 2.23
C SER A 128 5.79 -20.96 0.99
N VAL A 129 6.97 -20.35 0.85
CA VAL A 129 7.85 -20.55 -0.32
C VAL A 129 9.30 -20.65 0.13
N GLY A 130 9.91 -21.83 -0.04
CA GLY A 130 11.33 -22.02 0.27
C GLY A 130 11.71 -21.65 1.72
N GLY A 131 10.82 -21.93 2.68
CA GLY A 131 10.99 -21.58 4.10
C GLY A 131 10.45 -20.20 4.49
N LEU A 132 10.18 -19.31 3.54
CA LEU A 132 9.57 -18.01 3.79
C LEU A 132 8.12 -18.17 4.23
N GLU A 133 7.71 -17.45 5.27
CA GLU A 133 6.31 -17.30 5.69
C GLU A 133 5.84 -15.86 5.46
N LEU A 134 4.77 -15.69 4.66
CA LEU A 134 4.03 -14.44 4.55
C LEU A 134 2.57 -14.69 4.95
N ARG A 135 2.04 -13.87 5.86
CA ARG A 135 0.63 -13.92 6.27
C ARG A 135 -0.16 -12.86 5.53
N VAL A 136 -1.23 -13.26 4.86
CA VAL A 136 -2.10 -12.35 4.11
C VAL A 136 -3.03 -11.63 5.08
N VAL A 137 -2.98 -10.30 5.04
CA VAL A 137 -3.79 -9.42 5.89
C VAL A 137 -4.67 -8.56 4.98
N PRO A 138 -5.97 -8.88 4.83
CA PRO A 138 -6.86 -8.02 4.07
C PRO A 138 -6.91 -6.63 4.69
N THR A 139 -6.78 -5.60 3.85
CA THR A 139 -6.80 -4.20 4.26
C THR A 139 -7.61 -3.35 3.28
N PRO A 140 -8.90 -3.68 3.05
CA PRO A 140 -9.74 -2.91 2.15
C PRO A 140 -9.85 -1.45 2.60
N GLY A 141 -10.17 -0.58 1.65
CA GLY A 141 -10.49 0.82 1.90
C GLY A 141 -9.68 1.79 1.05
N HIS A 142 -8.44 1.47 0.68
CA HIS A 142 -7.79 2.16 -0.44
C HIS A 142 -8.44 1.71 -1.75
N THR A 143 -8.45 0.39 -1.97
CA THR A 143 -9.31 -0.35 -2.91
C THR A 143 -10.04 -1.47 -2.16
N ALA A 144 -11.11 -2.02 -2.72
CA ALA A 144 -11.81 -3.15 -2.12
C ALA A 144 -10.97 -4.44 -2.07
N ASP A 145 -10.00 -4.58 -2.97
CA ASP A 145 -9.12 -5.75 -3.09
C ASP A 145 -7.77 -5.59 -2.38
N SER A 146 -7.56 -4.48 -1.65
CA SER A 146 -6.30 -4.18 -0.96
C SER A 146 -5.90 -5.24 0.08
N LEU A 147 -4.66 -5.69 -0.01
CA LEU A 147 -3.98 -6.61 0.90
C LEU A 147 -2.67 -6.03 1.41
N CYS A 148 -2.36 -6.31 2.67
CA CYS A 148 -1.03 -6.24 3.24
C CYS A 148 -0.46 -7.65 3.42
N PHE A 149 0.87 -7.77 3.45
CA PHE A 149 1.56 -9.02 3.73
C PHE A 149 2.43 -8.87 4.98
N HIS A 150 2.07 -9.56 6.05
CA HIS A 150 2.88 -9.60 7.27
C HIS A 150 4.01 -10.62 7.07
N LEU A 151 5.25 -10.18 7.32
CA LEU A 151 6.47 -10.97 7.29
C LEU A 151 6.99 -11.15 8.73
N PRO A 152 6.58 -12.23 9.44
CA PRO A 152 6.82 -12.34 10.88
C PRO A 152 8.31 -12.42 11.24
N ALA A 153 9.10 -13.11 10.40
CA ALA A 153 10.53 -13.32 10.66
C ALA A 153 11.35 -12.02 10.70
N ASP A 154 10.86 -10.96 10.05
CA ASP A 154 11.48 -9.64 10.03
C ASP A 154 10.71 -8.61 10.87
N ARG A 155 9.60 -9.01 11.52
CA ARG A 155 8.69 -8.11 12.24
C ARG A 155 8.28 -6.92 11.36
N ALA A 156 8.00 -7.20 10.09
CA ALA A 156 7.73 -6.21 9.06
C ALA A 156 6.38 -6.47 8.38
N VAL A 157 5.78 -5.43 7.82
CA VAL A 157 4.56 -5.54 7.01
C VAL A 157 4.74 -4.81 5.69
N LEU A 158 4.44 -5.50 4.58
CA LEU A 158 4.32 -4.90 3.27
C LEU A 158 2.91 -4.35 3.11
N THR A 159 2.78 -3.04 2.90
CA THR A 159 1.48 -2.36 3.06
C THR A 159 0.80 -1.97 1.75
N GLY A 160 1.48 -2.14 0.61
CA GLY A 160 1.04 -1.55 -0.65
C GLY A 160 0.69 -0.08 -0.42
N ASP A 161 -0.54 0.28 -0.80
CA ASP A 161 -1.05 1.63 -0.66
C ASP A 161 -1.90 1.88 0.59
N THR A 162 -1.93 0.93 1.52
CA THR A 162 -2.66 1.11 2.79
C THR A 162 -1.95 2.14 3.68
N VAL A 163 -0.62 2.04 3.82
CA VAL A 163 0.24 2.98 4.54
C VAL A 163 1.46 3.24 3.65
N LEU A 164 1.67 4.50 3.29
CA LEU A 164 2.79 4.95 2.46
C LEU A 164 3.98 5.40 3.33
N GLY A 165 5.18 5.37 2.75
CA GLY A 165 6.41 5.84 3.37
C GLY A 165 6.50 7.36 3.53
N ARG A 166 5.63 8.11 2.86
CA ARG A 166 5.53 9.57 2.96
C ARG A 166 4.12 10.03 2.65
N GLY A 167 3.65 11.02 3.40
CA GLY A 167 2.29 11.55 3.23
C GLY A 167 1.22 10.52 3.61
N THR A 168 0.03 10.64 3.01
CA THR A 168 -1.11 9.75 3.24
C THR A 168 -1.65 9.22 1.93
N THR A 169 -2.17 8.00 1.94
CA THR A 169 -2.87 7.42 0.78
C THR A 169 -4.17 8.15 0.45
N VAL A 170 -4.74 7.87 -0.72
CA VAL A 170 -6.08 8.30 -1.13
C VAL A 170 -7.09 7.19 -0.81
N VAL A 171 -8.29 7.57 -0.37
CA VAL A 171 -9.44 6.66 -0.22
C VAL A 171 -10.48 7.11 -1.23
N ALA A 172 -10.45 6.53 -2.43
CA ALA A 172 -11.19 7.06 -3.59
C ALA A 172 -12.53 6.35 -3.78
N HIS A 173 -13.64 7.01 -3.45
CA HIS A 173 -14.98 6.51 -3.71
C HIS A 173 -15.22 6.22 -5.22
N PRO A 174 -15.96 5.16 -5.60
CA PRO A 174 -16.70 4.24 -4.73
C PRO A 174 -15.90 3.02 -4.25
N ASP A 175 -14.74 2.76 -4.84
CA ASP A 175 -13.96 1.57 -4.53
C ASP A 175 -13.30 1.68 -3.15
N GLY A 176 -12.73 2.85 -2.85
CA GLY A 176 -12.20 3.19 -1.54
C GLY A 176 -13.31 3.66 -0.58
N ARG A 177 -13.42 2.96 0.57
CA ARG A 177 -14.40 3.25 1.63
C ARG A 177 -13.70 3.58 2.94
N LEU A 178 -14.07 4.70 3.56
CA LEU A 178 -13.40 5.18 4.78
C LEU A 178 -13.60 4.24 5.97
N GLY A 179 -14.79 3.66 6.14
CA GLY A 179 -15.06 2.71 7.22
C GLY A 179 -14.13 1.51 7.18
N ASP A 180 -14.07 0.87 6.01
CA ASP A 180 -13.18 -0.26 5.73
C ASP A 180 -11.71 0.13 5.95
N TYR A 181 -11.32 1.32 5.48
CA TYR A 181 -9.95 1.82 5.66
C TYR A 181 -9.57 2.02 7.14
N LEU A 182 -10.48 2.57 7.96
CA LEU A 182 -10.24 2.75 9.40
C LEU A 182 -10.13 1.40 10.13
N ASP A 183 -10.92 0.40 9.74
CA ASP A 183 -10.82 -0.95 10.28
C ASP A 183 -9.51 -1.63 9.86
N SER A 184 -9.06 -1.41 8.63
CA SER A 184 -7.76 -1.86 8.13
C SER A 184 -6.60 -1.26 8.93
N LEU A 185 -6.63 0.05 9.23
CA LEU A 185 -5.63 0.69 10.10
C LEU A 185 -5.65 0.12 11.53
N ARG A 186 -6.84 -0.15 12.10
CA ARG A 186 -6.95 -0.79 13.43
C ARG A 186 -6.38 -2.21 13.44
N ARG A 187 -6.56 -2.96 12.35
CA ARG A 187 -5.95 -4.28 12.16
C ARG A 187 -4.43 -4.19 12.10
N LEU A 188 -3.89 -3.25 11.31
CA LEU A 188 -2.44 -3.01 11.27
C LEU A 188 -1.88 -2.59 12.63
N ARG A 189 -2.59 -1.74 13.39
CA ARG A 189 -2.22 -1.41 14.77
C ARG A 189 -2.17 -2.65 15.67
N SER A 190 -3.09 -3.60 15.48
CA SER A 190 -3.09 -4.82 16.29
C SER A 190 -1.83 -5.66 15.99
N LEU A 191 -1.38 -5.72 14.73
CA LEU A 191 -0.10 -6.39 14.39
C LEU A 191 1.12 -5.75 15.05
N THR A 192 1.12 -4.43 15.26
CA THR A 192 2.26 -3.77 15.93
C THR A 192 2.30 -4.09 17.42
N VAL A 193 1.14 -4.27 18.05
CA VAL A 193 1.02 -4.59 19.48
C VAL A 193 1.18 -6.08 19.75
N ASP A 194 0.49 -6.93 18.99
CA ASP A 194 0.34 -8.36 19.28
C ASP A 194 1.44 -9.20 18.64
N ASP A 195 1.81 -8.91 17.39
CA ASP A 195 2.86 -9.61 16.63
C ASP A 195 4.21 -8.88 16.66
N GLY A 196 4.25 -7.68 17.26
CA GLY A 196 5.45 -6.89 17.42
C GLY A 196 5.99 -6.32 16.10
N VAL A 197 5.14 -6.14 15.09
CA VAL A 197 5.51 -5.49 13.82
C VAL A 197 6.05 -4.09 14.09
N HIS A 198 7.24 -3.81 13.58
CA HIS A 198 7.96 -2.56 13.82
C HIS A 198 8.33 -1.83 12.53
N THR A 199 8.43 -2.55 11.41
CA THR A 199 8.84 -1.99 10.11
C THR A 199 7.71 -2.01 9.09
N VAL A 200 7.51 -0.90 8.38
CA VAL A 200 6.61 -0.80 7.22
C VAL A 200 7.43 -0.79 5.94
N LEU A 201 7.07 -1.66 5.01
CA LEU A 201 7.60 -1.77 3.65
C LEU A 201 6.51 -1.30 2.67
N PRO A 202 6.42 0.00 2.38
CA PRO A 202 5.27 0.56 1.68
C PRO A 202 5.33 0.30 0.17
N GLY A 203 4.18 0.46 -0.51
CA GLY A 203 4.09 0.52 -1.97
C GLY A 203 4.78 1.73 -2.57
N HIS A 204 4.83 2.84 -1.82
CA HIS A 204 5.54 4.06 -2.23
C HIS A 204 6.28 4.74 -1.09
N GLY A 205 7.39 5.39 -1.43
CA GLY A 205 8.21 6.16 -0.48
C GLY A 205 9.13 5.28 0.38
N PRO A 206 9.81 5.88 1.37
CA PRO A 206 10.83 5.20 2.16
C PRO A 206 10.25 4.17 3.14
N VAL A 207 11.10 3.22 3.55
CA VAL A 207 10.81 2.30 4.66
C VAL A 207 10.62 3.10 5.96
N LEU A 208 9.61 2.71 6.74
CA LEU A 208 9.36 3.29 8.06
C LEU A 208 9.79 2.31 9.14
N ASP A 209 10.59 2.79 10.09
CA ASP A 209 11.06 2.02 11.25
C ASP A 209 10.15 2.17 12.46
N ASP A 210 8.98 2.81 12.36
CA ASP A 210 8.00 2.90 13.44
C ASP A 210 6.61 2.64 12.90
N ALA A 211 6.29 1.36 12.72
CA ALA A 211 4.98 0.94 12.22
C ALA A 211 3.83 1.43 13.13
N GLN A 212 4.02 1.43 14.45
CA GLN A 212 3.00 1.87 15.38
C GLN A 212 2.75 3.39 15.26
N GLY A 213 3.82 4.19 15.26
CA GLY A 213 3.74 5.63 15.06
C GLY A 213 3.11 6.00 13.72
N ALA A 214 3.49 5.31 12.65
CA ALA A 214 2.90 5.52 11.32
C ALA A 214 1.38 5.26 11.31
N VAL A 215 0.93 4.14 11.86
CA VAL A 215 -0.51 3.80 11.92
C VAL A 215 -1.28 4.77 12.80
N GLU A 216 -0.76 5.16 13.96
CA GLU A 216 -1.39 6.14 14.85
C GLU A 216 -1.49 7.53 14.20
N PHE A 217 -0.46 7.95 13.45
CA PHE A 217 -0.54 9.17 12.66
C PHE A 217 -1.66 9.11 11.63
N TYR A 218 -1.76 8.00 10.89
CA TYR A 218 -2.81 7.84 9.88
C TYR A 218 -4.20 7.89 10.51
N LEU A 219 -4.41 7.21 11.64
CA LEU A 219 -5.67 7.26 12.38
C LEU A 219 -6.02 8.68 12.84
N ALA A 220 -5.07 9.40 13.45
CA ALA A 220 -5.25 10.77 13.90
C ALA A 220 -5.51 11.73 12.74
N HIS A 221 -4.77 11.59 11.64
CA HIS A 221 -4.94 12.40 10.43
C HIS A 221 -6.34 12.22 9.82
N ARG A 222 -6.82 10.97 9.72
CA ARG A 222 -8.15 10.67 9.18
C ARG A 222 -9.25 11.21 10.09
N ALA A 223 -9.12 11.06 11.41
CA ALA A 223 -10.08 11.63 12.35
C ALA A 223 -10.15 13.16 12.24
N HIS A 224 -9.00 13.84 12.16
CA HIS A 224 -8.95 15.28 11.99
C HIS A 224 -9.60 15.73 10.68
N ARG A 225 -9.27 15.07 9.56
CA ARG A 225 -9.83 15.43 8.26
C ARG A 225 -11.34 15.15 8.17
N LEU A 226 -11.81 14.08 8.81
CA LEU A 226 -13.24 13.76 8.90
C LEU A 226 -14.01 14.84 9.67
N ALA A 227 -13.49 15.29 10.80
CA ALA A 227 -14.10 16.37 11.59
C ALA A 227 -14.18 17.69 10.81
N GLN A 228 -13.18 18.00 9.97
CA GLN A 228 -13.23 19.17 9.09
C GLN A 228 -14.32 19.06 8.03
N VAL A 229 -14.52 17.86 7.45
CA VAL A 229 -15.59 17.61 6.47
C VAL A 229 -16.97 17.69 7.14
N GLU A 230 -17.14 17.08 8.30
CA GLU A 230 -18.36 17.18 9.11
C GLU A 230 -18.71 18.64 9.40
N THR A 231 -17.76 19.41 9.92
CA THR A 231 -17.92 20.85 10.19
C THR A 231 -18.30 21.63 8.92
N ALA A 232 -17.71 21.31 7.77
CA ALA A 232 -18.05 21.96 6.51
C ALA A 232 -19.51 21.66 6.10
N VAL A 233 -19.96 20.42 6.27
CA VAL A 233 -21.34 20.02 5.98
C VAL A 233 -22.33 20.72 6.91
N GLU A 234 -22.03 20.79 8.22
CA GLU A 234 -22.84 21.53 9.20
C GLU A 234 -22.97 23.02 8.86
N ASN A 235 -21.91 23.62 8.31
CA ASN A 235 -21.90 25.01 7.83
C ASN A 235 -22.61 25.20 6.48
N GLY A 236 -23.22 24.15 5.92
CA GLY A 236 -24.07 24.22 4.73
C GLY A 236 -23.36 23.95 3.41
N HIS A 237 -22.11 23.45 3.41
CA HIS A 237 -21.46 22.93 2.21
C HIS A 237 -22.06 21.55 1.87
N ARG A 238 -22.82 21.45 0.78
CA ARG A 238 -23.66 20.28 0.47
C ARG A 238 -23.08 19.35 -0.57
N THR A 239 -22.09 19.82 -1.33
CA THR A 239 -21.45 19.04 -2.38
C THR A 239 -19.98 18.75 -2.05
N PRO A 240 -19.42 17.62 -2.53
CA PRO A 240 -18.01 17.32 -2.37
C PRO A 240 -17.09 18.45 -2.87
N ALA A 241 -17.44 19.08 -4.00
CA ALA A 241 -16.68 20.19 -4.56
C ALA A 241 -16.69 21.44 -3.64
N GLU A 242 -17.81 21.77 -3.01
CA GLU A 242 -17.89 22.86 -2.02
C GLU A 242 -17.04 22.56 -0.78
N VAL A 243 -17.11 21.32 -0.28
CA VAL A 243 -16.32 20.88 0.86
C VAL A 243 -14.83 20.91 0.52
N VAL A 244 -14.42 20.44 -0.66
CA VAL A 244 -13.01 20.53 -1.12
C VAL A 244 -12.56 21.98 -1.18
N ALA A 245 -13.34 22.87 -1.80
CA ALA A 245 -12.99 24.27 -1.91
C ALA A 245 -12.82 24.98 -0.55
N HIS A 246 -13.49 24.49 0.50
CA HIS A 246 -13.37 24.99 1.87
C HIS A 246 -12.23 24.33 2.65
N VAL A 247 -12.22 22.99 2.74
CA VAL A 247 -11.32 22.19 3.60
C VAL A 247 -9.91 22.06 3.01
N TYR A 248 -9.77 22.16 1.70
CA TYR A 248 -8.51 22.00 0.96
C TYR A 248 -8.07 23.30 0.26
N ALA A 249 -8.51 24.45 0.78
CA ALA A 249 -8.24 25.77 0.19
C ALA A 249 -6.74 26.11 0.06
N ASP A 250 -5.90 25.52 0.92
CA ASP A 250 -4.44 25.67 0.96
C ASP A 250 -3.70 24.57 0.19
N VAL A 251 -4.42 23.61 -0.38
CA VAL A 251 -3.87 22.49 -1.17
C VAL A 251 -3.83 22.86 -2.65
N ASP A 252 -2.78 22.43 -3.34
CA ASP A 252 -2.62 22.61 -4.78
C ASP A 252 -3.85 22.08 -5.54
N ARG A 253 -4.38 22.90 -6.46
CA ARG A 253 -5.59 22.59 -7.22
C ARG A 253 -5.46 21.36 -8.11
N SER A 254 -4.25 20.99 -8.49
CA SER A 254 -3.99 19.73 -9.22
C SER A 254 -4.40 18.49 -8.41
N LEU A 255 -4.45 18.57 -7.08
CA LEU A 255 -4.84 17.47 -6.18
C LEU A 255 -6.33 17.46 -5.85
N TRP A 256 -7.08 18.50 -6.23
CA TRP A 256 -8.50 18.63 -5.89
C TRP A 256 -9.37 17.49 -6.44
N PRO A 257 -9.15 16.96 -7.66
CA PRO A 257 -9.92 15.81 -8.14
C PRO A 257 -9.79 14.58 -7.21
N ALA A 258 -8.59 14.29 -6.72
CA ALA A 258 -8.37 13.19 -5.77
C ALA A 258 -8.96 13.50 -4.38
N ALA A 259 -8.85 14.76 -3.94
CA ALA A 259 -9.47 15.22 -2.70
C ALA A 259 -11.00 15.09 -2.75
N GLU A 260 -11.63 15.38 -3.89
CA GLU A 260 -13.08 15.26 -4.05
C GLU A 260 -13.55 13.81 -3.90
N LEU A 261 -12.81 12.84 -4.41
CA LEU A 261 -13.10 11.41 -4.23
C LEU A 261 -12.96 10.99 -2.76
N SER A 262 -11.97 11.53 -2.04
CA SER A 262 -11.82 11.31 -0.60
C SER A 262 -12.95 11.93 0.21
N VAL A 263 -13.35 13.16 -0.12
CA VAL A 263 -14.48 13.84 0.51
C VAL A 263 -15.78 13.08 0.27
N ARG A 264 -15.99 12.51 -0.93
CA ARG A 264 -17.15 11.64 -1.21
C ARG A 264 -17.18 10.44 -0.26
N ALA A 265 -16.06 9.73 -0.10
CA ALA A 265 -15.97 8.61 0.84
C ALA A 265 -16.23 9.04 2.30
N GLN A 266 -15.78 10.23 2.69
CA GLN A 266 -16.03 10.79 4.02
C GLN A 266 -17.50 11.15 4.24
N MET A 267 -18.15 11.80 3.27
CA MET A 267 -19.57 12.15 3.36
C MET A 267 -20.46 10.91 3.39
N GLU A 268 -20.14 9.89 2.59
CA GLU A 268 -20.82 8.59 2.65
C GLU A 268 -20.67 7.96 4.03
N TYR A 269 -19.44 7.91 4.58
CA TYR A 269 -19.19 7.41 5.92
C TYR A 269 -20.02 8.14 7.00
N LEU A 270 -20.05 9.48 6.97
CA LEU A 270 -20.84 10.28 7.92
C LEU A 270 -22.34 9.96 7.80
N THR A 271 -22.85 9.80 6.58
CA THR A 271 -24.26 9.46 6.30
C THR A 271 -24.60 8.07 6.83
N GLU A 272 -23.77 7.06 6.55
CA GLU A 272 -23.96 5.67 7.01
C GLU A 272 -23.98 5.57 8.55
N HIS A 273 -23.27 6.47 9.24
CA HIS A 273 -23.16 6.50 10.69
C HIS A 273 -24.13 7.50 11.36
N GLY A 274 -24.98 8.19 10.59
CA GLY A 274 -25.98 9.13 11.10
C GLY A 274 -25.39 10.39 11.73
N LEU A 275 -24.21 10.81 11.27
CA LEU A 275 -23.51 12.01 11.73
C LEU A 275 -23.87 13.26 10.88
N ILE A 276 -24.39 13.05 9.67
CA ILE A 276 -25.00 14.09 8.81
C ILE A 276 -26.29 13.59 8.15
#